data_AF-A0A6P6XX82-F1
#
_entry.id   AF-A0A6P6XX82-F1
#
_cell.length_a   1.000
_cell.length_b   1.000
_cell.length_c   1.000
_cell.angle_alpha   90.00
_cell.angle_beta   90.00
_cell.angle_gamma   90.00
#
_symmetry.space_group_name_H-M   'P 1'
#
loop_
_entity.id
_entity.type
_entity.pdbx_description
1 polymer ?
#
loop_
_entity_poly.entity_id
_entity_poly.type
_entity_poly.pdbx_seq_one_letter_code
_entity_poly.pdbx_strand_id
1 'polypeptide(L)'
;MIRKNRILQILLCLFLFTFIFPFLLSLLGNFHNTSNTSTYILNQEKLQLNKYYGQQDSSNERDSIITHAINNLNLTYAKMIAGDSLDRQLAYRFADLNNRVKYAEMIAGERKQEIFQLLQEIRDLWTVIQNNTNHNSSKEAEANYTSFAMRKSMAELLFTEQNSSLSMQEEIVQIPTLFSLMPHLSSITSLNPAFRVATKQKQSSRIRFVFGLPTVKRLVESYLIATLRNLIKNLSSIEQKQSLFVVFIAENDPEFFQKTASDIIRNFEKQIDSGLIEIISPPSDYYPDFSNLKKTLGDPIERVHWRTKQNLDFAYLMMYCRSKGTYYVQLEDDIISKPSYLAKMEKFIANNALKKRNWLLLDFCSLGFIGKLFRTIDLSHFVLFFTMFHNDKPVDWLLDNYAQTKVCRFDKDMKDCKRRKESIWITHKPSLFQHIGTHSSLKGKIQRLRDKGFGKVKLFEPHLDNPPVSEYYCTIKPYQQYKLASAYEGKTFFWGVSPKKGDVFGFKYQPPIELESCLINSGNIEHPLDILYNATLQIKPHVHNNTFKNIDKDGFINLASFDPAKGSIDIQIPKKLNPIVELRVRIDEDSINWVIVNEIRLI
;
A
#
# COMPACT_ATOMS: atom_id res chain seq x y z
N MET A 1 13.83 40.19 -17.29
CA MET A 1 12.52 40.15 -17.99
C MET A 1 11.47 39.19 -17.38
N ILE A 2 11.79 38.33 -16.39
CA ILE A 2 10.91 37.24 -15.93
C ILE A 2 9.87 37.65 -14.85
N ARG A 3 10.02 38.81 -14.18
CA ARG A 3 9.07 39.26 -13.13
C ARG A 3 7.75 39.84 -13.65
N LYS A 4 7.68 40.39 -14.88
CA LYS A 4 6.46 41.02 -15.42
C LYS A 4 5.37 40.01 -15.84
N ASN A 5 5.72 38.78 -16.20
CA ASN A 5 4.74 37.76 -16.64
C ASN A 5 3.93 37.12 -15.49
N ARG A 6 4.45 37.10 -14.25
CA ARG A 6 3.71 36.53 -13.10
C ARG A 6 2.55 37.42 -12.65
N ILE A 7 2.72 38.73 -12.70
CA ILE A 7 1.68 39.69 -12.32
C ILE A 7 0.54 39.67 -13.34
N LEU A 8 0.87 39.57 -14.64
CA LEU A 8 -0.12 39.46 -15.70
C LEU A 8 -0.93 38.16 -15.61
N GLN A 9 -0.30 37.02 -15.26
CA GLN A 9 -0.99 35.75 -15.03
C GLN A 9 -1.92 35.79 -13.80
N ILE A 10 -1.51 36.46 -12.72
CA ILE A 10 -2.34 36.61 -11.52
C ILE A 10 -3.55 37.51 -11.81
N LEU A 11 -3.37 38.59 -12.56
CA LEU A 11 -4.45 39.49 -12.97
C LEU A 11 -5.43 38.80 -13.94
N LEU A 12 -4.94 37.96 -14.87
CA LEU A 12 -5.79 37.20 -15.77
C LEU A 12 -6.62 36.14 -15.02
N CYS A 13 -6.01 35.46 -14.04
CA CYS A 13 -6.72 34.50 -13.18
C CYS A 13 -7.78 35.17 -12.30
N LEU A 14 -7.48 36.35 -11.75
CA LEU A 14 -8.45 37.14 -10.98
C LEU A 14 -9.63 37.57 -11.86
N PHE A 15 -9.37 38.07 -13.08
CA PHE A 15 -10.42 38.49 -14.01
C PHE A 15 -11.34 37.33 -14.45
N LEU A 16 -10.77 36.15 -14.71
CA LEU A 16 -11.53 34.93 -15.03
C LEU A 16 -12.42 34.48 -13.87
N PHE A 17 -11.92 34.58 -12.63
CA PHE A 17 -12.66 34.15 -11.44
C PHE A 17 -13.75 35.13 -11.01
N THR A 18 -13.53 36.44 -11.20
CA THR A 18 -14.47 37.46 -10.74
C THR A 18 -15.58 37.78 -11.73
N PHE A 19 -15.34 37.68 -13.04
CA PHE A 19 -16.32 38.10 -14.06
C PHE A 19 -16.93 36.96 -14.87
N ILE A 20 -16.17 35.91 -15.20
CA ILE A 20 -16.63 34.86 -16.11
C ILE A 20 -17.32 33.72 -15.35
N PHE A 21 -16.77 33.34 -14.20
CA PHE A 21 -17.30 32.23 -13.38
C PHE A 21 -18.72 32.48 -12.82
N PRO A 22 -19.09 33.68 -12.35
CA PRO A 22 -20.44 33.96 -11.87
C PRO A 22 -21.50 33.95 -12.98
N PHE A 23 -21.12 34.38 -14.19
CA PHE A 23 -22.00 34.41 -15.37
C PHE A 23 -22.30 33.00 -15.88
N LEU A 24 -21.33 32.08 -15.80
CA LEU A 24 -21.55 30.65 -16.09
C LEU A 24 -22.43 29.96 -15.04
N LEU A 25 -22.34 30.36 -13.76
CA LEU A 25 -23.20 29.81 -12.71
C LEU A 25 -24.68 30.25 -12.86
N SER A 26 -24.94 31.48 -13.32
CA SER A 26 -26.32 31.94 -13.54
C SER A 26 -27.00 31.25 -14.72
N LEU A 27 -26.23 30.78 -15.71
CA LEU A 27 -26.72 30.00 -16.85
C LEU A 27 -27.10 28.55 -16.49
N LEU A 28 -26.61 28.02 -15.36
CA LEU A 28 -26.85 26.65 -14.91
C LEU A 28 -27.96 26.53 -13.85
N GLY A 29 -28.52 27.65 -13.37
CA GLY A 29 -29.38 27.73 -12.19
C GLY A 29 -30.90 27.77 -12.43
N ASN A 30 -31.42 27.20 -13.51
CA ASN A 30 -32.87 27.09 -13.75
C ASN A 30 -33.33 25.63 -13.69
N PHE A 31 -33.63 25.10 -12.49
CA PHE A 31 -34.55 23.98 -12.30
C PHE A 31 -35.19 24.02 -10.89
N HIS A 32 -36.50 23.81 -10.86
CA HIS A 32 -37.46 24.09 -9.78
C HIS A 32 -37.59 22.99 -8.70
N ASN A 33 -38.13 23.40 -7.54
CA ASN A 33 -38.97 22.69 -6.55
C ASN A 33 -38.35 21.74 -5.52
N THR A 34 -38.47 22.10 -4.23
CA THR A 34 -39.44 21.49 -3.28
C THR A 34 -39.59 22.35 -2.02
N SER A 35 -40.82 22.41 -1.52
CA SER A 35 -41.35 23.30 -0.48
C SER A 35 -41.58 22.59 0.86
N ASN A 36 -41.70 23.39 1.93
CA ASN A 36 -42.44 23.15 3.19
C ASN A 36 -41.72 22.77 4.50
N THR A 37 -40.38 22.82 4.60
CA THR A 37 -39.70 22.78 5.92
C THR A 37 -39.06 24.10 6.35
N SER A 38 -38.95 25.07 5.44
CA SER A 38 -38.20 26.33 5.64
C SER A 38 -38.96 27.40 6.44
N THR A 39 -40.29 27.35 6.49
CA THR A 39 -41.13 28.41 7.08
C THR A 39 -41.22 28.35 8.61
N TYR A 40 -40.99 27.18 9.23
CA TYR A 40 -41.06 27.06 10.69
C TYR A 40 -39.76 27.50 11.39
N ILE A 41 -38.61 27.34 10.72
CA ILE A 41 -37.30 27.72 11.26
C ILE A 41 -37.06 29.24 11.11
N LEU A 42 -37.48 29.84 10.00
CA LEU A 42 -37.34 31.29 9.77
C LEU A 42 -38.05 32.14 10.84
N ASN A 43 -39.17 31.65 11.39
CA ASN A 43 -39.92 32.38 12.42
C ASN A 43 -39.25 32.30 13.80
N GLN A 44 -38.56 31.21 14.14
CA GLN A 44 -37.81 31.12 15.41
C GLN A 44 -36.54 31.97 15.39
N GLU A 45 -35.85 32.08 14.24
CA GLU A 45 -34.65 32.92 14.11
C GLU A 45 -34.96 34.42 14.01
N LYS A 46 -36.10 34.81 13.40
CA LYS A 46 -36.59 36.22 13.45
C LYS A 46 -36.89 36.69 14.88
N LEU A 47 -37.38 35.78 15.74
CA LEU A 47 -37.63 36.06 17.16
C LEU A 47 -36.34 36.25 17.96
N GLN A 48 -35.23 35.63 17.54
CA GLN A 48 -33.91 35.84 18.15
C GLN A 48 -33.22 37.11 17.65
N LEU A 49 -33.36 37.46 16.35
CA LEU A 49 -32.81 38.70 15.82
C LEU A 49 -33.45 39.96 16.42
N ASN A 50 -34.77 39.96 16.66
CA ASN A 50 -35.44 41.11 17.26
C ASN A 50 -35.08 41.33 18.74
N LYS A 51 -34.49 40.34 19.41
CA LYS A 51 -34.00 40.48 20.79
C LYS A 51 -32.62 41.15 20.88
N TYR A 52 -31.92 41.29 19.75
CA TYR A 52 -30.61 41.94 19.65
C TYR A 52 -30.68 43.41 19.21
N TYR A 53 -31.83 43.89 18.72
CA TYR A 53 -32.04 45.29 18.34
C TYR A 53 -32.69 46.09 19.48
N GLY A 54 -31.93 46.26 20.55
CA GLY A 54 -32.22 47.22 21.60
C GLY A 54 -30.94 47.97 21.94
N GLN A 55 -30.84 49.20 21.43
CA GLN A 55 -29.83 50.23 21.72
C GLN A 55 -28.55 50.28 20.85
N GLN A 56 -28.39 51.48 20.27
CA GLN A 56 -27.19 52.21 19.86
C GLN A 56 -26.63 52.11 18.42
N ASP A 57 -26.16 53.29 18.02
CA ASP A 57 -25.89 53.81 16.69
C ASP A 57 -24.50 53.44 16.15
N SER A 58 -24.42 52.98 14.90
CA SER A 58 -23.49 53.46 13.87
C SER A 58 -23.76 52.71 12.54
N SER A 59 -23.71 53.40 11.41
CA SER A 59 -24.00 52.83 10.09
C SER A 59 -22.87 51.94 9.54
N ASN A 60 -21.66 52.01 10.09
CA ASN A 60 -20.49 51.26 9.58
C ASN A 60 -20.32 49.86 10.19
N GLU A 61 -20.92 49.55 11.35
CA GLU A 61 -20.90 48.19 11.90
C GLU A 61 -21.96 47.28 11.28
N ARG A 62 -23.07 47.84 10.77
CA ARG A 62 -24.15 47.06 10.15
C ARG A 62 -23.69 46.36 8.87
N ASP A 63 -22.92 47.03 8.02
CA ASP A 63 -22.44 46.43 6.77
C ASP A 63 -21.37 45.35 7.01
N SER A 64 -20.53 45.51 8.04
CA SER A 64 -19.57 44.48 8.45
C SER A 64 -20.28 43.24 8.99
N ILE A 65 -21.30 43.42 9.85
CA ILE A 65 -22.06 42.32 10.45
C ILE A 65 -22.94 41.62 9.41
N ILE A 66 -23.58 42.37 8.49
CA ILE A 66 -24.37 41.81 7.38
C ILE A 66 -23.46 41.06 6.41
N THR A 67 -22.28 41.58 6.09
CA THR A 67 -21.29 40.88 5.23
C THR A 67 -20.76 39.62 5.90
N HIS A 68 -20.54 39.65 7.22
CA HIS A 68 -20.11 38.48 7.99
C HIS A 68 -21.23 37.43 8.12
N ALA A 69 -22.48 37.85 8.28
CA ALA A 69 -23.65 36.99 8.32
C ALA A 69 -23.94 36.36 6.95
N ILE A 70 -23.86 37.13 5.86
CA ILE A 70 -24.03 36.64 4.48
C ILE A 70 -22.89 35.70 4.09
N ASN A 71 -21.65 35.99 4.48
CA ASN A 71 -20.52 35.08 4.23
C ASN A 71 -20.64 33.78 5.04
N ASN A 72 -21.10 33.85 6.30
CA ASN A 72 -21.35 32.64 7.09
C ASN A 72 -22.57 31.86 6.57
N LEU A 73 -23.64 32.52 6.11
CA LEU A 73 -24.78 31.88 5.47
C LEU A 73 -24.39 31.21 4.15
N ASN A 74 -23.62 31.87 3.28
CA ASN A 74 -23.12 31.29 2.03
C ASN A 74 -22.14 30.13 2.27
N LEU A 75 -21.29 30.21 3.29
CA LEU A 75 -20.39 29.11 3.67
C LEU A 75 -21.16 27.92 4.26
N THR A 76 -22.25 28.17 4.97
CA THR A 76 -23.10 27.15 5.58
C THR A 76 -24.02 26.50 4.54
N TYR A 77 -24.55 27.29 3.59
CA TYR A 77 -25.35 26.81 2.45
C TYR A 77 -24.50 26.04 1.44
N ALA A 78 -23.26 26.48 1.17
CA ALA A 78 -22.29 25.73 0.37
C ALA A 78 -21.84 24.42 1.06
N LYS A 79 -21.66 24.43 2.39
CA LYS A 79 -21.42 23.20 3.19
C LYS A 79 -22.61 22.23 3.15
N MET A 80 -23.84 22.76 3.10
CA MET A 80 -25.05 21.96 2.99
C MET A 80 -25.24 21.34 1.61
N ILE A 81 -24.83 22.02 0.53
CA ILE A 81 -25.00 21.57 -0.86
C ILE A 81 -23.84 20.67 -1.34
N ALA A 82 -22.59 20.91 -0.90
CA ALA A 82 -21.41 20.16 -1.37
C ALA A 82 -21.02 18.95 -0.48
N GLY A 83 -21.58 18.86 0.73
CA GLY A 83 -21.42 17.74 1.65
C GLY A 83 -19.99 17.57 2.20
N ASP A 84 -19.90 16.90 3.35
CA ASP A 84 -18.71 16.43 4.08
C ASP A 84 -17.69 15.60 3.23
N SER A 85 -17.92 15.47 1.93
CA SER A 85 -17.10 14.79 0.93
C SER A 85 -16.07 15.73 0.27
N LEU A 86 -16.47 16.94 -0.15
CA LEU A 86 -15.56 17.85 -0.86
C LEU A 86 -14.47 18.40 0.06
N ASP A 87 -14.84 18.80 1.29
CA ASP A 87 -13.89 19.27 2.31
C ASP A 87 -12.84 18.21 2.66
N ARG A 88 -13.25 16.94 2.72
CA ARG A 88 -12.32 15.82 2.94
C ARG A 88 -11.38 15.62 1.76
N GLN A 89 -11.89 15.68 0.53
CA GLN A 89 -11.05 15.56 -0.66
C GLN A 89 -10.03 16.70 -0.72
N LEU A 90 -10.45 17.94 -0.46
CA LEU A 90 -9.56 19.10 -0.40
C LEU A 90 -8.52 18.95 0.71
N ALA A 91 -8.93 18.60 1.92
CA ALA A 91 -8.00 18.43 3.04
C ALA A 91 -6.94 17.34 2.77
N TYR A 92 -7.36 16.25 2.15
CA TYR A 92 -6.43 15.21 1.72
C TYR A 92 -5.45 15.71 0.66
N ARG A 93 -5.93 16.46 -0.34
CA ARG A 93 -5.09 17.08 -1.37
C ARG A 93 -4.10 18.09 -0.78
N PHE A 94 -4.52 18.91 0.17
CA PHE A 94 -3.63 19.84 0.88
C PHE A 94 -2.56 19.11 1.70
N ALA A 95 -2.93 18.05 2.42
CA ALA A 95 -1.96 17.24 3.18
C ALA A 95 -0.94 16.57 2.25
N ASP A 96 -1.40 16.01 1.13
CA ASP A 96 -0.55 15.44 0.08
C ASP A 96 0.41 16.49 -0.49
N LEU A 97 -0.10 17.67 -0.87
CA LEU A 97 0.71 18.77 -1.41
C LEU A 97 1.75 19.26 -0.40
N ASN A 98 1.38 19.44 0.87
CA ASN A 98 2.30 19.86 1.91
C ASN A 98 3.46 18.88 2.10
N ASN A 99 3.16 17.57 2.13
CA ASN A 99 4.20 16.54 2.21
C ASN A 99 5.14 16.55 0.99
N ARG A 100 4.58 16.85 -0.19
CA ARG A 100 5.37 16.95 -1.42
C ARG A 100 6.26 18.18 -1.47
N VAL A 101 5.80 19.31 -0.95
CA VAL A 101 6.62 20.52 -0.83
C VAL A 101 7.80 20.24 0.09
N LYS A 102 7.54 19.67 1.28
CA LYS A 102 8.61 19.29 2.20
C LYS A 102 9.59 18.28 1.60
N TYR A 103 9.09 17.30 0.84
CA TYR A 103 9.95 16.37 0.13
C TYR A 103 10.83 17.07 -0.91
N ALA A 104 10.26 18.01 -1.68
CA ALA A 104 11.02 18.79 -2.66
C ALA A 104 12.09 19.67 -1.99
N GLU A 105 11.78 20.28 -0.85
CA GLU A 105 12.74 21.04 -0.03
C GLU A 105 13.87 20.15 0.49
N MET A 106 13.54 18.96 1.00
CA MET A 106 14.52 17.98 1.46
C MET A 106 15.48 17.56 0.34
N ILE A 107 14.95 17.17 -0.83
CA ILE A 107 15.76 16.79 -1.99
C ILE A 107 16.60 17.96 -2.50
N ALA A 108 16.05 19.19 -2.49
CA ALA A 108 16.82 20.38 -2.86
C ALA A 108 17.99 20.63 -1.88
N GLY A 109 17.77 20.39 -0.59
CA GLY A 109 18.81 20.43 0.43
C GLY A 109 19.90 19.38 0.20
N GLU A 110 19.52 18.12 -0.04
CA GLU A 110 20.46 17.01 -0.33
C GLU A 110 21.29 17.30 -1.59
N ARG A 111 20.64 17.71 -2.68
CA ARG A 111 21.35 18.07 -3.93
C ARG A 111 22.28 19.25 -3.74
N LYS A 112 21.89 20.24 -2.93
CA LYS A 112 22.77 21.36 -2.60
C LYS A 112 24.04 20.85 -1.92
N GLN A 113 23.93 19.93 -0.96
CA GLN A 113 25.08 19.32 -0.29
C GLN A 113 25.94 18.48 -1.25
N GLU A 114 25.33 17.66 -2.10
CA GLU A 114 26.06 16.90 -3.14
C GLU A 114 26.84 17.82 -4.09
N ILE A 115 26.22 18.93 -4.53
CA ILE A 115 26.89 19.94 -5.36
C ILE A 115 28.06 20.57 -4.60
N PHE A 116 27.91 20.89 -3.31
CA PHE A 116 29.02 21.42 -2.50
C PHE A 116 30.18 20.42 -2.38
N GLN A 117 29.89 19.14 -2.15
CA GLN A 117 30.91 18.09 -2.10
C GLN A 117 31.64 17.93 -3.43
N LEU A 118 30.90 17.86 -4.54
CA LEU A 118 31.49 17.80 -5.88
C LEU A 118 32.33 19.04 -6.20
N LEU A 119 31.90 20.23 -5.77
CA LEU A 119 32.68 21.46 -5.93
C LEU A 119 33.98 21.42 -5.11
N GLN A 120 33.97 20.85 -3.90
CA GLN A 120 35.19 20.62 -3.11
C GLN A 120 36.12 19.63 -3.79
N GLU A 121 35.61 18.47 -4.24
CA GLU A 121 36.42 17.48 -4.98
C GLU A 121 37.03 18.07 -6.25
N ILE A 122 36.26 18.87 -7.01
CA ILE A 122 36.76 19.58 -8.19
C ILE A 122 37.84 20.60 -7.81
N ARG A 123 37.66 21.33 -6.70
CA ARG A 123 38.67 22.28 -6.20
C ARG A 123 39.96 21.54 -5.83
N ASP A 124 39.87 20.44 -5.10
CA ASP A 124 41.01 19.62 -4.70
C ASP A 124 41.74 19.05 -5.93
N LEU A 125 41.02 18.47 -6.88
CA LEU A 125 41.58 18.01 -8.16
C LEU A 125 42.26 19.15 -8.93
N TRP A 126 41.66 20.34 -8.93
CA TRP A 126 42.23 21.50 -9.61
C TRP A 126 43.54 21.99 -8.95
N THR A 127 43.62 21.98 -7.61
CA THR A 127 44.87 22.28 -6.90
C THR A 127 45.97 21.26 -7.20
N VAL A 128 45.64 19.97 -7.31
CA VAL A 128 46.58 18.91 -7.70
C VAL A 128 47.08 19.12 -9.13
N ILE A 129 46.19 19.47 -10.06
CA ILE A 129 46.55 19.77 -11.47
C ILE A 129 47.47 21.00 -11.53
N GLN A 130 47.18 22.07 -10.80
CA GLN A 130 48.04 23.26 -10.76
C GLN A 130 49.45 22.96 -10.23
N ASN A 131 49.55 22.19 -9.14
CA ASN A 131 50.83 21.79 -8.56
C ASN A 131 51.65 20.92 -9.51
N ASN A 132 51.01 20.02 -10.26
CA ASN A 132 51.68 19.20 -11.28
C ASN A 132 52.12 20.01 -12.51
N THR A 133 51.37 21.05 -12.91
CA THR A 133 51.79 21.94 -14.01
C THR A 133 52.98 22.84 -13.65
N ASN A 134 53.20 23.13 -12.37
CA ASN A 134 54.34 23.93 -11.92
C ASN A 134 55.67 23.13 -11.93
N HIS A 135 55.63 21.79 -11.97
CA HIS A 135 56.83 20.95 -12.03
C HIS A 135 57.32 20.64 -13.46
N ASN A 136 56.49 20.85 -14.49
CA ASN A 136 56.86 20.62 -15.90
C ASN A 136 56.83 21.91 -16.73
N SER A 137 57.46 22.98 -16.22
CA SER A 137 57.72 24.17 -17.02
C SER A 137 59.03 24.03 -17.81
N SER A 138 58.97 23.33 -18.94
CA SER A 138 59.74 23.78 -20.10
C SER A 138 59.11 23.34 -21.41
N LYS A 139 58.69 24.36 -22.17
CA LYS A 139 58.32 24.35 -23.60
C LYS A 139 57.00 23.69 -23.97
N GLU A 140 55.97 24.53 -24.12
CA GLU A 140 55.23 24.70 -25.38
C GLU A 140 54.12 25.74 -25.16
N ALA A 141 54.39 26.96 -25.62
CA ALA A 141 53.40 28.01 -25.77
C ALA A 141 52.94 27.98 -27.24
N GLU A 142 51.73 27.46 -27.49
CA GLU A 142 50.83 27.80 -28.62
C GLU A 142 49.75 26.72 -28.82
N ALA A 143 48.98 26.41 -27.78
CA ALA A 143 47.64 25.86 -27.94
C ALA A 143 46.90 26.10 -26.62
N ASN A 144 45.75 26.79 -26.69
CA ASN A 144 44.63 26.71 -25.73
C ASN A 144 44.01 28.06 -25.30
N TYR A 145 43.47 28.82 -26.25
CA TYR A 145 42.45 29.83 -25.93
C TYR A 145 41.17 29.21 -25.33
N THR A 146 40.85 27.96 -25.70
CA THR A 146 39.74 27.18 -25.12
C THR A 146 40.02 26.75 -23.68
N SER A 147 41.25 26.35 -23.33
CA SER A 147 41.59 26.05 -21.92
C SER A 147 41.61 27.30 -21.04
N PHE A 148 41.99 28.47 -21.57
CA PHE A 148 42.00 29.70 -20.79
C PHE A 148 40.59 30.21 -20.47
N ALA A 149 39.67 30.19 -21.44
CA ALA A 149 38.27 30.55 -21.22
C ALA A 149 37.58 29.58 -20.24
N MET A 150 37.86 28.28 -20.34
CA MET A 150 37.33 27.27 -19.43
C MET A 150 37.93 27.38 -18.02
N ARG A 151 39.24 27.65 -17.90
CA ARG A 151 39.92 27.94 -16.62
C ARG A 151 39.36 29.20 -15.97
N LYS A 152 39.13 30.27 -16.75
CA LYS A 152 38.56 31.53 -16.25
C LYS A 152 37.13 31.36 -15.77
N SER A 153 36.31 30.62 -16.53
CA SER A 153 34.91 30.34 -16.15
C SER A 153 34.82 29.41 -14.93
N MET A 154 35.69 28.39 -14.81
CA MET A 154 35.81 27.57 -13.59
C MET A 154 36.33 28.35 -12.39
N ALA A 155 37.32 29.23 -12.57
CA ALA A 155 37.83 30.09 -11.51
C ALA A 155 36.75 31.06 -11.02
N GLU A 156 35.98 31.67 -11.94
CA GLU A 156 34.81 32.48 -11.58
C GLU A 156 33.75 31.68 -10.82
N LEU A 157 33.57 30.39 -11.12
CA LEU A 157 32.62 29.51 -10.42
C LEU A 157 33.13 29.02 -9.05
N LEU A 158 34.46 28.92 -8.87
CA LEU A 158 35.12 28.41 -7.65
C LEU A 158 35.53 29.50 -6.66
N PHE A 159 35.61 30.77 -7.08
CA PHE A 159 36.14 31.88 -6.28
C PHE A 159 35.16 33.06 -6.12
N THR A 160 33.87 32.90 -6.44
CA THR A 160 32.86 33.98 -6.34
C THR A 160 32.30 34.24 -4.94
N GLU A 161 32.74 33.53 -3.90
CA GLU A 161 32.50 33.98 -2.52
C GLU A 161 33.81 34.01 -1.71
N GLN A 162 34.13 35.23 -1.27
CA GLN A 162 35.08 35.65 -0.23
C GLN A 162 36.57 35.86 -0.60
N ASN A 163 36.86 37.14 -0.88
CA ASN A 163 37.99 37.83 -0.25
C ASN A 163 37.82 37.78 1.29
N SER A 164 38.35 36.75 1.93
CA SER A 164 38.71 36.82 3.34
C SER A 164 39.98 36.00 3.56
N SER A 165 41.07 36.72 3.72
CA SER A 165 42.32 36.24 4.29
C SER A 165 42.05 35.60 5.66
N LEU A 166 42.24 34.28 5.78
CA LEU A 166 42.72 33.59 6.98
C LEU A 166 42.87 32.11 6.66
N SER A 167 44.10 31.62 6.75
CA SER A 167 44.40 30.19 6.86
C SER A 167 43.83 29.67 8.19
N MET A 168 42.58 29.24 8.17
CA MET A 168 42.11 28.26 9.14
C MET A 168 42.04 26.95 8.38
N GLN A 169 42.81 25.96 8.81
CA GLN A 169 42.38 24.57 8.61
C GLN A 169 41.04 24.50 9.33
N GLU A 170 39.94 24.75 8.62
CA GLU A 170 38.61 24.47 9.14
C GLU A 170 38.62 22.97 9.42
N GLU A 171 38.70 22.59 10.69
CA GLU A 171 38.42 21.21 11.10
C GLU A 171 36.98 20.93 10.65
N ILE A 172 36.84 20.33 9.47
CA ILE A 172 35.55 20.00 8.89
C ILE A 172 34.89 19.02 9.85
N VAL A 173 33.78 19.44 10.46
CA VAL A 173 32.95 18.57 11.30
C VAL A 173 32.46 17.40 10.43
N GLN A 174 33.03 16.22 10.66
CA GLN A 174 32.64 15.00 9.97
C GLN A 174 31.24 14.59 10.41
N ILE A 175 30.30 14.54 9.45
CA ILE A 175 28.91 14.15 9.73
C ILE A 175 28.84 12.62 9.72
N PRO A 176 28.36 11.98 10.80
CA PRO A 176 28.13 10.54 10.80
C PRO A 176 27.17 10.15 9.68
N THR A 177 27.56 9.17 8.87
CA THR A 177 26.74 8.67 7.76
C THR A 177 26.17 7.30 8.11
N LEU A 178 25.29 6.77 7.25
CA LEU A 178 24.84 5.39 7.36
C LEU A 178 26.03 4.41 7.29
N PHE A 179 27.08 4.73 6.53
CA PHE A 179 28.32 3.94 6.47
C PHE A 179 29.07 3.94 7.80
N SER A 180 28.95 5.00 8.61
CA SER A 180 29.50 4.99 9.98
C SER A 180 28.81 3.97 10.89
N LEU A 181 27.54 3.63 10.61
CA LEU A 181 26.80 2.59 11.33
C LEU A 181 27.00 1.19 10.72
N MET A 182 27.43 1.12 9.46
CA MET A 182 27.63 -0.12 8.68
C MET A 182 28.98 -0.08 7.96
N PRO A 183 30.10 -0.18 8.69
CA PRO A 183 31.44 0.01 8.12
C PRO A 183 31.87 -1.09 7.15
N HIS A 184 31.16 -2.24 7.12
CA HIS A 184 31.38 -3.29 6.15
C HIS A 184 30.93 -2.91 4.73
N LEU A 185 30.11 -1.88 4.59
CA LEU A 185 29.69 -1.36 3.28
C LEU A 185 30.78 -0.46 2.71
N SER A 186 31.48 -0.95 1.69
CA SER A 186 32.61 -0.26 1.06
C SER A 186 32.22 0.79 0.03
N SER A 187 30.96 0.79 -0.46
CA SER A 187 30.49 1.71 -1.49
C SER A 187 28.98 1.95 -1.41
N ILE A 188 28.52 3.10 -1.93
CA ILE A 188 27.09 3.36 -2.23
C ILE A 188 26.52 2.29 -3.18
N THR A 189 27.34 1.72 -4.06
CA THR A 189 26.90 0.64 -4.94
C THR A 189 26.52 -0.64 -4.20
N SER A 190 27.06 -0.86 -2.98
CA SER A 190 26.68 -1.96 -2.08
C SER A 190 25.26 -1.84 -1.53
N LEU A 191 24.54 -0.74 -1.80
CA LEU A 191 23.14 -0.56 -1.46
C LEU A 191 22.19 -0.81 -2.65
N ASN A 192 22.72 -0.89 -3.87
CA ASN A 192 21.89 -1.17 -5.04
C ASN A 192 21.35 -2.60 -4.98
N PRO A 193 20.06 -2.84 -5.32
CA PRO A 193 19.52 -4.19 -5.33
C PRO A 193 20.32 -5.10 -6.27
N ALA A 194 20.71 -6.28 -5.78
CA ALA A 194 21.37 -7.29 -6.62
C ALA A 194 20.42 -7.85 -7.69
N PHE A 195 19.13 -7.84 -7.40
CA PHE A 195 18.07 -8.21 -8.34
C PHE A 195 16.95 -7.19 -8.28
N ARG A 196 16.46 -6.79 -9.46
CA ARG A 196 15.35 -5.86 -9.60
C ARG A 196 14.51 -6.19 -10.82
N VAL A 197 13.22 -6.37 -10.62
CA VAL A 197 12.21 -6.45 -11.68
C VAL A 197 11.20 -5.33 -11.45
N ALA A 198 11.12 -4.42 -12.42
CA ALA A 198 10.20 -3.29 -12.40
C ALA A 198 9.72 -3.01 -13.82
N THR A 199 8.61 -2.29 -13.95
CA THR A 199 8.15 -1.83 -15.26
C THR A 199 9.25 -1.04 -15.99
N LYS A 200 9.38 -1.31 -17.28
CA LYS A 200 10.22 -0.51 -18.19
C LYS A 200 9.46 0.71 -18.72
N GLN A 201 8.15 0.78 -18.50
CA GLN A 201 7.31 1.85 -19.00
C GLN A 201 7.38 3.07 -18.08
N LYS A 202 7.35 4.25 -18.70
CA LYS A 202 7.29 5.50 -17.95
C LYS A 202 5.90 5.63 -17.34
N GLN A 203 5.84 5.49 -16.02
CA GLN A 203 4.58 5.47 -15.28
C GLN A 203 3.82 6.80 -15.49
N SER A 204 2.65 6.72 -16.11
CA SER A 204 1.87 7.92 -16.49
C SER A 204 1.16 8.55 -15.28
N SER A 205 0.84 7.76 -14.26
CA SER A 205 0.21 8.21 -13.02
C SER A 205 1.23 8.33 -11.89
N ARG A 206 1.08 9.38 -11.07
CA ARG A 206 1.93 9.61 -9.92
C ARG A 206 1.62 8.60 -8.81
N ILE A 207 2.63 7.87 -8.36
CA ILE A 207 2.55 7.01 -7.17
C ILE A 207 2.45 7.85 -5.90
N ARG A 208 1.52 7.47 -5.02
CA ARG A 208 1.24 8.17 -3.76
C ARG A 208 1.47 7.26 -2.57
N PHE A 209 1.12 5.99 -2.69
CA PHE A 209 1.32 4.98 -1.66
C PHE A 209 2.30 3.92 -2.13
N VAL A 210 3.30 3.67 -1.31
CA VAL A 210 4.26 2.59 -1.50
C VAL A 210 4.06 1.58 -0.38
N PHE A 211 3.69 0.36 -0.74
CA PHE A 211 3.50 -0.76 0.19
C PHE A 211 4.75 -1.63 0.16
N GLY A 212 5.46 -1.72 1.28
CA GLY A 212 6.61 -2.61 1.43
C GLY A 212 6.18 -3.98 1.93
N LEU A 213 6.50 -5.04 1.17
CA LEU A 213 6.20 -6.43 1.50
C LEU A 213 7.49 -7.26 1.54
N PRO A 214 8.11 -7.43 2.71
CA PRO A 214 9.24 -8.33 2.89
C PRO A 214 8.77 -9.78 2.90
N THR A 215 9.51 -10.66 2.22
CA THR A 215 9.30 -12.10 2.23
C THR A 215 10.62 -12.83 2.49
N VAL A 216 10.54 -13.93 3.24
CA VAL A 216 11.68 -14.75 3.66
C VAL A 216 11.34 -16.22 3.47
N LYS A 217 12.37 -17.07 3.35
CA LYS A 217 12.21 -18.51 3.12
C LYS A 217 11.55 -19.17 4.33
N ARG A 218 10.36 -19.73 4.14
CA ARG A 218 9.66 -20.58 5.11
C ARG A 218 9.81 -22.06 4.74
N LEU A 219 9.84 -22.93 5.75
CA LEU A 219 10.00 -24.38 5.55
C LEU A 219 8.70 -25.08 5.10
N VAL A 220 7.53 -24.54 5.47
CA VAL A 220 6.24 -25.24 5.35
C VAL A 220 5.42 -24.71 4.19
N GLU A 221 5.07 -23.42 4.22
CA GLU A 221 4.17 -22.82 3.24
C GLU A 221 4.55 -21.36 2.93
N SER A 222 4.17 -20.90 1.74
CA SER A 222 4.37 -19.52 1.27
C SER A 222 3.01 -18.83 1.14
N TYR A 223 2.85 -17.68 1.82
CA TYR A 223 1.60 -16.91 1.82
C TYR A 223 1.60 -15.76 0.80
N LEU A 224 2.77 -15.42 0.25
CA LEU A 224 3.01 -14.20 -0.52
C LEU A 224 2.03 -14.00 -1.69
N ILE A 225 1.84 -15.04 -2.51
CA ILE A 225 0.96 -14.95 -3.69
C ILE A 225 -0.49 -14.71 -3.28
N ALA A 226 -0.95 -15.39 -2.23
CA ALA A 226 -2.30 -15.20 -1.71
C ALA A 226 -2.49 -13.79 -1.12
N THR A 227 -1.52 -13.29 -0.36
CA THR A 227 -1.52 -11.93 0.19
C THR A 227 -1.52 -10.87 -0.89
N LEU A 228 -0.65 -10.96 -1.91
CA LEU A 228 -0.63 -10.03 -3.03
C LEU A 228 -1.96 -10.02 -3.79
N ARG A 229 -2.50 -11.21 -4.08
CA ARG A 229 -3.80 -11.34 -4.76
C ARG A 229 -4.92 -10.71 -3.93
N ASN A 230 -4.94 -10.91 -2.62
CA ASN A 230 -5.92 -10.29 -1.72
C ASN A 230 -5.80 -8.75 -1.71
N LEU A 231 -4.59 -8.22 -1.56
CA LEU A 231 -4.33 -6.79 -1.53
C LEU A 231 -4.78 -6.13 -2.83
N ILE A 232 -4.36 -6.68 -3.98
CA ILE A 232 -4.67 -6.11 -5.30
C ILE A 232 -6.17 -6.21 -5.60
N LYS A 233 -6.82 -7.34 -5.28
CA LYS A 233 -8.27 -7.53 -5.48
C LYS A 233 -9.10 -6.49 -4.72
N ASN A 234 -8.63 -6.04 -3.57
CA ASN A 234 -9.34 -5.07 -2.72
C ASN A 234 -9.06 -3.60 -3.09
N LEU A 235 -8.33 -3.34 -4.17
CA LEU A 235 -8.10 -2.02 -4.76
C LEU A 235 -8.91 -1.82 -6.05
N SER A 236 -9.53 -0.66 -6.19
CA SER A 236 -10.10 -0.18 -7.46
C SER A 236 -9.02 0.15 -8.50
N SER A 237 -9.41 0.24 -9.77
CA SER A 237 -8.49 0.58 -10.86
C SER A 237 -7.81 1.94 -10.71
N ILE A 238 -8.47 2.90 -10.05
CA ILE A 238 -7.90 4.23 -9.75
C ILE A 238 -6.87 4.10 -8.63
N GLU A 239 -7.20 3.35 -7.58
CA GLU A 239 -6.33 3.08 -6.44
C GLU A 239 -5.05 2.33 -6.85
N GLN A 240 -5.16 1.37 -7.76
CA GLN A 240 -4.00 0.65 -8.31
C GLN A 240 -3.03 1.61 -9.02
N LYS A 241 -3.53 2.56 -9.82
CA LYS A 241 -2.69 3.54 -10.54
C LYS A 241 -1.90 4.49 -9.63
N GLN A 242 -2.31 4.66 -8.37
CA GLN A 242 -1.62 5.50 -7.38
C GLN A 242 -0.82 4.69 -6.34
N SER A 243 -0.72 3.38 -6.53
CA SER A 243 -0.09 2.45 -5.59
C SER A 243 1.11 1.76 -6.23
N LEU A 244 2.11 1.46 -5.41
CA LEU A 244 3.24 0.61 -5.76
C LEU A 244 3.45 -0.40 -4.64
N PHE A 245 3.45 -1.69 -4.97
CA PHE A 245 3.85 -2.76 -4.08
C PHE A 245 5.30 -3.12 -4.35
N VAL A 246 6.18 -2.91 -3.38
CA VAL A 246 7.57 -3.32 -3.43
C VAL A 246 7.70 -4.63 -2.67
N VAL A 247 7.83 -5.73 -3.41
CA VAL A 247 8.06 -7.07 -2.87
C VAL A 247 9.56 -7.24 -2.68
N PHE A 248 9.97 -7.37 -1.43
CA PHE A 248 11.36 -7.49 -1.03
C PHE A 248 11.67 -8.93 -0.64
N ILE A 249 12.40 -9.63 -1.50
CA ILE A 249 12.86 -10.99 -1.25
C ILE A 249 14.13 -10.87 -0.39
N ALA A 250 13.95 -10.95 0.92
CA ALA A 250 14.99 -10.74 1.92
C ALA A 250 15.84 -12.01 2.11
N GLU A 251 16.34 -12.57 1.02
CA GLU A 251 17.16 -13.79 1.00
C GLU A 251 18.33 -13.62 0.04
N ASN A 252 19.47 -14.21 0.40
CA ASN A 252 20.68 -14.20 -0.44
C ASN A 252 20.83 -15.50 -1.26
N ASP A 253 19.96 -16.49 -1.05
CA ASP A 253 19.96 -17.78 -1.77
C ASP A 253 19.49 -17.58 -3.22
N PRO A 254 20.37 -17.79 -4.23
CA PRO A 254 20.03 -17.56 -5.63
C PRO A 254 18.86 -18.39 -6.13
N GLU A 255 18.78 -19.64 -5.70
CA GLU A 255 17.74 -20.58 -6.15
C GLU A 255 16.38 -20.15 -5.61
N PHE A 256 16.33 -19.79 -4.32
CA PHE A 256 15.10 -19.32 -3.69
C PHE A 256 14.60 -18.02 -4.30
N PHE A 257 15.45 -17.00 -4.44
CA PHE A 257 14.97 -15.72 -4.97
C PHE A 257 14.51 -15.85 -6.42
N GLN A 258 15.22 -16.62 -7.26
CA GLN A 258 14.82 -16.81 -8.66
C GLN A 258 13.49 -17.53 -8.77
N LYS A 259 13.27 -18.57 -7.94
CA LYS A 259 11.99 -19.29 -7.88
C LYS A 259 10.85 -18.36 -7.45
N THR A 260 11.03 -17.64 -6.33
CA THR A 260 10.00 -16.72 -5.82
C THR A 260 9.71 -15.59 -6.81
N ALA A 261 10.74 -15.00 -7.42
CA ALA A 261 10.56 -13.97 -8.44
C ALA A 261 9.79 -14.52 -9.66
N SER A 262 10.13 -15.71 -10.14
CA SER A 262 9.44 -16.36 -11.26
C SER A 262 7.97 -16.66 -10.93
N ASP A 263 7.68 -17.10 -9.70
CA ASP A 263 6.31 -17.32 -9.24
C ASP A 263 5.49 -16.02 -9.21
N ILE A 264 6.07 -14.91 -8.75
CA ILE A 264 5.41 -13.60 -8.76
C ILE A 264 5.18 -13.15 -10.21
N ILE A 265 6.18 -13.24 -11.09
CA ILE A 265 6.09 -12.84 -12.49
C ILE A 265 4.97 -13.61 -13.19
N ARG A 266 4.94 -14.94 -13.04
CA ARG A 266 3.91 -15.79 -13.65
C ARG A 266 2.49 -15.46 -13.18
N ASN A 267 2.32 -15.08 -11.91
CA ASN A 267 0.99 -14.78 -11.35
C ASN A 267 0.54 -13.32 -11.57
N PHE A 268 1.49 -12.39 -11.77
CA PHE A 268 1.22 -10.95 -11.74
C PHE A 268 1.88 -10.15 -12.87
N GLU A 269 2.16 -10.77 -14.02
CA GLU A 269 2.79 -10.15 -15.19
C GLU A 269 2.17 -8.78 -15.54
N LYS A 270 0.83 -8.74 -15.65
CA LYS A 270 0.08 -7.50 -15.96
C LYS A 270 0.32 -6.40 -14.93
N GLN A 271 0.42 -6.74 -13.65
CA GLN A 271 0.62 -5.78 -12.56
C GLN A 271 2.08 -5.30 -12.50
N ILE A 272 3.04 -6.13 -12.88
CA ILE A 272 4.45 -5.72 -13.02
C ILE A 272 4.58 -4.76 -14.20
N ASP A 273 3.98 -5.08 -15.34
CA ASP A 273 4.02 -4.24 -16.54
C ASP A 273 3.38 -2.87 -16.31
N SER A 274 2.25 -2.83 -15.59
CA SER A 274 1.60 -1.57 -15.20
C SER A 274 2.39 -0.76 -14.16
N GLY A 275 3.46 -1.34 -13.59
CA GLY A 275 4.25 -0.78 -12.51
C GLY A 275 3.56 -0.79 -11.14
N LEU A 276 2.52 -1.60 -10.97
CA LEU A 276 1.86 -1.79 -9.67
C LEU A 276 2.73 -2.63 -8.73
N ILE A 277 3.51 -3.57 -9.26
CA ILE A 277 4.43 -4.42 -8.49
C ILE A 277 5.86 -4.19 -8.96
N GLU A 278 6.77 -4.10 -7.99
CA GLU A 278 8.20 -4.10 -8.18
C GLU A 278 8.83 -5.16 -7.26
N ILE A 279 9.76 -5.94 -7.78
CA ILE A 279 10.44 -7.02 -7.05
C ILE A 279 11.89 -6.61 -6.86
N ILE A 280 12.39 -6.71 -5.63
CA ILE A 280 13.80 -6.45 -5.31
C ILE A 280 14.37 -7.51 -4.37
N SER A 281 15.68 -7.69 -4.43
CA SER A 281 16.46 -8.46 -3.47
C SER A 281 17.74 -7.67 -3.11
N PRO A 282 18.15 -7.67 -1.83
CA PRO A 282 19.31 -6.91 -1.41
C PRO A 282 20.59 -7.60 -1.91
N PRO A 283 21.70 -6.86 -2.08
CA PRO A 283 23.00 -7.50 -2.29
C PRO A 283 23.44 -8.24 -1.04
N SER A 284 24.22 -9.32 -1.21
CA SER A 284 24.77 -10.11 -0.09
C SER A 284 25.54 -9.25 0.90
N ASP A 285 26.30 -8.31 0.37
CA ASP A 285 27.21 -7.43 1.11
C ASP A 285 26.46 -6.42 1.99
N TYR A 286 25.15 -6.27 1.80
CA TYR A 286 24.32 -5.42 2.65
C TYR A 286 24.38 -5.87 4.12
N TYR A 287 24.40 -7.18 4.36
CA TYR A 287 24.34 -7.71 5.71
C TYR A 287 25.73 -7.79 6.35
N PRO A 288 25.87 -7.42 7.63
CA PRO A 288 27.11 -7.62 8.36
C PRO A 288 27.33 -9.10 8.67
N ASP A 289 28.55 -9.45 9.10
CA ASP A 289 28.82 -10.76 9.64
C ASP A 289 28.04 -10.98 10.96
N PHE A 290 27.07 -11.90 10.92
CA PHE A 290 26.23 -12.25 12.05
C PHE A 290 26.91 -13.18 13.08
N SER A 291 28.13 -13.64 12.84
CA SER A 291 28.87 -14.50 13.79
C SER A 291 29.14 -13.78 15.12
N ASN A 292 29.28 -12.44 15.09
CA ASN A 292 29.66 -11.61 16.22
C ASN A 292 28.46 -10.95 16.94
N LEU A 293 27.25 -11.49 16.77
CA LEU A 293 26.05 -10.92 17.41
C LEU A 293 26.10 -11.01 18.93
N LYS A 294 25.55 -9.99 19.59
CA LYS A 294 25.53 -9.89 21.04
C LYS A 294 24.21 -10.49 21.53
N LYS A 295 24.27 -11.45 22.44
CA LYS A 295 23.06 -11.93 23.11
C LYS A 295 22.44 -10.78 23.90
N THR A 296 21.19 -10.47 23.62
CA THR A 296 20.40 -9.49 24.40
C THR A 296 19.02 -10.08 24.73
N LEU A 297 18.33 -9.48 25.70
CA LEU A 297 16.99 -9.87 26.15
C LEU A 297 16.86 -11.30 26.70
N GLY A 298 17.97 -11.99 26.94
CA GLY A 298 17.97 -13.42 27.33
C GLY A 298 17.56 -14.36 26.19
N ASP A 299 17.50 -13.88 24.95
CA ASP A 299 17.12 -14.67 23.79
C ASP A 299 18.24 -15.64 23.35
N PRO A 300 17.88 -16.82 22.79
CA PRO A 300 18.85 -17.69 22.13
C PRO A 300 19.43 -17.03 20.87
N ILE A 301 20.65 -17.41 20.47
CA ILE A 301 21.39 -16.70 19.41
C ILE A 301 20.66 -16.74 18.06
N GLU A 302 19.91 -17.81 17.78
CA GLU A 302 19.09 -17.97 16.58
C GLU A 302 17.98 -16.93 16.52
N ARG A 303 17.39 -16.61 17.68
CA ARG A 303 16.35 -15.57 17.79
C ARG A 303 16.95 -14.18 17.68
N VAL A 304 18.14 -13.95 18.24
CA VAL A 304 18.90 -12.71 18.06
C VAL A 304 19.21 -12.48 16.59
N HIS A 305 19.80 -13.48 15.92
CA HIS A 305 20.06 -13.45 14.48
C HIS A 305 18.80 -13.11 13.68
N TRP A 306 17.69 -13.82 13.94
CA TRP A 306 16.42 -13.59 13.24
C TRP A 306 15.93 -12.15 13.37
N ARG A 307 15.86 -11.59 14.60
CA ARG A 307 15.34 -10.22 14.81
C ARG A 307 16.32 -9.15 14.29
N THR A 308 17.62 -9.43 14.35
CA THR A 308 18.66 -8.54 13.82
C THR A 308 18.58 -8.45 12.31
N LYS A 309 18.46 -9.59 11.63
CA LYS A 309 18.24 -9.60 10.19
C LYS A 309 16.96 -8.86 9.83
N GLN A 310 15.84 -9.11 10.53
CA GLN A 310 14.57 -8.42 10.28
C GLN A 310 14.67 -6.89 10.41
N ASN A 311 15.42 -6.37 11.40
CA ASN A 311 15.66 -4.93 11.53
C ASN A 311 16.34 -4.35 10.29
N LEU A 312 17.37 -5.04 9.78
CA LEU A 312 18.09 -4.63 8.58
C LEU A 312 17.21 -4.76 7.33
N ASP A 313 16.45 -5.85 7.21
CA ASP A 313 15.50 -6.08 6.11
C ASP A 313 14.53 -4.88 5.95
N PHE A 314 13.95 -4.43 7.07
CA PHE A 314 13.00 -3.31 7.06
C PHE A 314 13.70 -1.97 6.82
N ALA A 315 14.90 -1.77 7.36
CA ALA A 315 15.70 -0.58 7.10
C ALA A 315 16.04 -0.47 5.59
N TYR A 316 16.47 -1.56 4.96
CA TYR A 316 16.74 -1.62 3.53
C TYR A 316 15.50 -1.28 2.69
N LEU A 317 14.38 -1.93 3.00
CA LEU A 317 13.12 -1.74 2.29
C LEU A 317 12.62 -0.29 2.40
N MET A 318 12.67 0.30 3.59
CA MET A 318 12.30 1.71 3.80
C MET A 318 13.23 2.66 3.05
N MET A 319 14.53 2.39 3.06
CA MET A 319 15.53 3.16 2.31
C MET A 319 15.24 3.14 0.81
N TYR A 320 14.94 1.96 0.25
CA TYR A 320 14.57 1.80 -1.15
C TYR A 320 13.27 2.53 -1.53
N CYS A 321 12.29 2.54 -0.63
CA CYS A 321 10.97 3.11 -0.88
C CYS A 321 10.87 4.63 -0.66
N ARG A 322 11.87 5.25 -0.02
CA ARG A 322 11.88 6.67 0.37
C ARG A 322 11.55 7.63 -0.76
N SER A 323 12.01 7.36 -1.98
CA SER A 323 11.85 8.26 -3.13
C SER A 323 10.68 7.90 -4.06
N LYS A 324 9.87 6.89 -3.72
CA LYS A 324 8.89 6.29 -4.65
C LYS A 324 7.45 6.78 -4.47
N GLY A 325 7.13 7.47 -3.38
CA GLY A 325 5.78 7.99 -3.15
C GLY A 325 5.69 9.02 -2.03
N THR A 326 4.47 9.42 -1.68
CA THR A 326 4.20 10.38 -0.59
C THR A 326 4.11 9.67 0.76
N TYR A 327 3.53 8.46 0.77
CA TYR A 327 3.31 7.64 1.96
C TYR A 327 3.93 6.26 1.75
N TYR A 328 4.53 5.74 2.81
CA TYR A 328 5.03 4.37 2.89
C TYR A 328 4.20 3.58 3.89
N VAL A 329 3.88 2.34 3.55
CA VAL A 329 3.10 1.44 4.40
C VAL A 329 3.88 0.14 4.56
N GLN A 330 4.29 -0.16 5.79
CA GLN A 330 4.92 -1.44 6.11
C GLN A 330 3.85 -2.52 6.20
N LEU A 331 3.99 -3.58 5.40
CA LEU A 331 3.16 -4.78 5.44
C LEU A 331 4.05 -6.03 5.64
N GLU A 332 3.43 -7.19 5.72
CA GLU A 332 4.06 -8.51 5.76
C GLU A 332 3.47 -9.37 4.63
N ASP A 333 4.09 -10.51 4.33
CA ASP A 333 3.71 -11.40 3.22
C ASP A 333 2.62 -12.43 3.57
N ASP A 334 2.07 -12.38 4.79
CA ASP A 334 1.09 -13.32 5.34
C ASP A 334 -0.11 -12.60 5.97
N ILE A 335 -0.60 -11.58 5.26
CA ILE A 335 -1.72 -10.75 5.68
C ILE A 335 -2.90 -10.79 4.72
N ILE A 336 -4.03 -10.30 5.23
CA ILE A 336 -5.24 -10.03 4.48
C ILE A 336 -5.69 -8.59 4.74
N SER A 337 -6.46 -8.04 3.81
CA SER A 337 -6.97 -6.68 3.86
C SER A 337 -8.51 -6.65 3.84
N LYS A 338 -9.08 -5.56 4.37
CA LYS A 338 -10.50 -5.24 4.15
C LYS A 338 -10.70 -4.72 2.72
N PRO A 339 -11.89 -4.92 2.12
CA PRO A 339 -12.24 -4.27 0.86
C PRO A 339 -12.09 -2.75 0.93
N SER A 340 -11.56 -2.15 -0.14
CA SER A 340 -11.34 -0.71 -0.28
C SER A 340 -10.53 -0.12 0.89
N TYR A 341 -9.51 -0.85 1.35
CA TYR A 341 -8.68 -0.40 2.46
C TYR A 341 -7.97 0.91 2.14
N LEU A 342 -7.54 1.13 0.89
CA LEU A 342 -6.83 2.36 0.52
C LEU A 342 -7.73 3.60 0.62
N ALA A 343 -8.95 3.57 0.09
CA ALA A 343 -9.93 4.63 0.29
C ALA A 343 -10.19 4.94 1.78
N LYS A 344 -10.24 3.90 2.63
CA LYS A 344 -10.37 4.08 4.09
C LYS A 344 -9.14 4.75 4.69
N MET A 345 -7.94 4.38 4.25
CA MET A 345 -6.68 5.01 4.65
C MET A 345 -6.62 6.48 4.20
N GLU A 346 -6.98 6.78 2.95
CA GLU A 346 -7.04 8.16 2.43
C GLU A 346 -8.01 9.02 3.25
N LYS A 347 -9.22 8.49 3.53
CA LYS A 347 -10.20 9.17 4.40
C LYS A 347 -9.64 9.40 5.81
N PHE A 348 -8.90 8.44 6.36
CA PHE A 348 -8.29 8.59 7.68
C PHE A 348 -7.19 9.66 7.69
N ILE A 349 -6.35 9.71 6.66
CA ILE A 349 -5.36 10.78 6.48
C ILE A 349 -6.04 12.14 6.38
N ALA A 350 -7.07 12.25 5.54
CA ALA A 350 -7.86 13.47 5.36
C ALA A 350 -8.43 13.99 6.69
N ASN A 351 -9.04 13.09 7.47
CA ASN A 351 -9.62 13.43 8.77
C ASN A 351 -8.57 13.90 9.78
N ASN A 352 -7.36 13.30 9.79
CA ASN A 352 -6.29 13.75 10.68
C ASN A 352 -5.69 15.09 10.22
N ALA A 353 -5.65 15.35 8.92
CA ALA A 353 -5.24 16.65 8.36
C ALA A 353 -6.24 17.76 8.71
N LEU A 354 -7.55 17.51 8.58
CA LEU A 354 -8.61 18.45 9.00
C LEU A 354 -8.48 18.81 10.49
N LYS A 355 -8.13 17.83 11.33
CA LYS A 355 -7.89 18.02 12.77
C LYS A 355 -6.53 18.65 13.09
N LYS A 356 -5.72 18.98 12.09
CA LYS A 356 -4.35 19.52 12.21
C LYS A 356 -3.47 18.70 13.18
N ARG A 357 -3.65 17.38 13.21
CA ARG A 357 -2.86 16.51 14.10
C ARG A 357 -1.46 16.30 13.54
N ASN A 358 -0.45 16.56 14.37
CA ASN A 358 0.92 16.20 14.05
C ASN A 358 1.19 14.75 14.49
N TRP A 359 0.97 13.79 13.59
CA TRP A 359 1.18 12.37 13.86
C TRP A 359 2.56 11.91 13.40
N LEU A 360 3.16 10.98 14.15
CA LEU A 360 4.38 10.26 13.77
C LEU A 360 4.06 9.16 12.78
N LEU A 361 3.04 8.34 13.09
CA LEU A 361 2.57 7.26 12.21
C LEU A 361 1.06 7.06 12.36
N LEU A 362 0.44 6.52 11.31
CA LEU A 362 -0.94 6.06 11.34
C LEU A 362 -0.97 4.54 11.33
N ASP A 363 -1.68 3.95 12.29
CA ASP A 363 -1.64 2.52 12.54
C ASP A 363 -2.97 1.85 12.13
N PHE A 364 -2.90 0.90 11.20
CA PHE A 364 -4.06 0.19 10.66
C PHE A 364 -4.14 -1.28 11.09
N CYS A 365 -3.21 -1.75 11.92
CA CYS A 365 -3.21 -3.08 12.52
C CYS A 365 -2.46 -3.04 13.85
N SER A 366 -3.14 -3.35 14.96
CA SER A 366 -2.53 -3.34 16.30
C SER A 366 -1.49 -4.44 16.52
N LEU A 367 -1.40 -5.42 15.61
CA LEU A 367 -0.47 -6.52 15.70
C LEU A 367 0.85 -6.20 14.99
N GLY A 368 1.95 -6.23 15.75
CA GLY A 368 3.32 -6.12 15.22
C GLY A 368 3.55 -4.88 14.34
N PHE A 369 4.38 -5.05 13.32
CA PHE A 369 4.78 -3.96 12.42
C PHE A 369 3.86 -3.86 11.17
N ILE A 370 2.76 -4.60 11.16
CA ILE A 370 1.84 -4.65 10.03
C ILE A 370 1.02 -3.36 9.97
N GLY A 371 0.77 -2.87 8.75
CA GLY A 371 -0.17 -1.78 8.50
C GLY A 371 0.26 -0.45 9.11
N LYS A 372 1.56 -0.20 9.29
CA LYS A 372 2.07 1.07 9.79
C LYS A 372 2.35 2.01 8.61
N LEU A 373 1.65 3.14 8.59
CA LEU A 373 1.81 4.18 7.58
C LEU A 373 2.71 5.31 8.08
N PHE A 374 3.70 5.63 7.27
CA PHE A 374 4.67 6.70 7.46
C PHE A 374 4.59 7.69 6.30
N ARG A 375 5.02 8.94 6.53
CA ARG A 375 5.39 9.83 5.43
C ARG A 375 6.77 9.44 4.94
N THR A 376 6.97 9.38 3.62
CA THR A 376 8.27 8.97 3.06
C THR A 376 9.41 9.88 3.47
N ILE A 377 9.15 11.19 3.65
CA ILE A 377 10.10 12.16 4.18
C ILE A 377 10.64 11.81 5.57
N ASP A 378 9.86 11.12 6.40
CA ASP A 378 10.25 10.79 7.76
C ASP A 378 11.05 9.47 7.84
N LEU A 379 11.10 8.68 6.75
CA LEU A 379 11.70 7.34 6.74
C LEU A 379 13.17 7.32 7.13
N SER A 380 13.96 8.33 6.76
CA SER A 380 15.39 8.38 7.09
C SER A 380 15.66 8.24 8.58
N HIS A 381 14.80 8.82 9.43
CA HIS A 381 14.96 8.70 10.88
C HIS A 381 14.77 7.25 11.36
N PHE A 382 13.80 6.54 10.79
CA PHE A 382 13.53 5.14 11.13
C PHE A 382 14.62 4.22 10.59
N VAL A 383 15.08 4.43 9.36
CA VAL A 383 16.20 3.69 8.76
C VAL A 383 17.44 3.80 9.65
N LEU A 384 17.82 5.01 10.05
CA LEU A 384 18.97 5.24 10.92
C LEU A 384 18.77 4.61 12.30
N PHE A 385 17.60 4.78 12.92
CA PHE A 385 17.32 4.23 14.25
C PHE A 385 17.31 2.70 14.26
N PHE A 386 16.68 2.05 13.27
CA PHE A 386 16.66 0.59 13.14
C PHE A 386 18.04 0.04 12.84
N THR A 387 18.82 0.72 12.00
CA THR A 387 20.22 0.34 11.73
C THR A 387 21.08 0.49 12.97
N MET A 388 20.92 1.57 13.76
CA MET A 388 21.69 1.80 14.98
C MET A 388 21.47 0.73 16.04
N PHE A 389 20.22 0.26 16.21
CA PHE A 389 19.83 -0.69 17.26
C PHE A 389 19.48 -2.09 16.75
N HIS A 390 19.97 -2.46 15.55
CA HIS A 390 19.60 -3.71 14.89
C HIS A 390 19.91 -4.98 15.72
N ASN A 391 20.98 -4.96 16.53
CA ASN A 391 21.38 -6.06 17.40
C ASN A 391 20.62 -6.09 18.74
N ASP A 392 20.02 -4.97 19.16
CA ASP A 392 19.58 -4.78 20.55
C ASP A 392 18.15 -5.27 20.84
N LYS A 393 17.20 -4.95 19.96
CA LYS A 393 15.76 -5.21 20.16
C LYS A 393 15.05 -5.56 18.85
N PRO A 394 13.92 -6.27 18.89
CA PRO A 394 13.10 -6.48 17.69
C PRO A 394 12.47 -5.17 17.21
N VAL A 395 12.15 -5.12 15.91
CA VAL A 395 11.76 -3.88 15.24
C VAL A 395 10.50 -3.21 15.82
N ASP A 396 9.53 -4.01 16.26
CA ASP A 396 8.30 -3.51 16.90
C ASP A 396 8.62 -2.68 18.16
N TRP A 397 9.60 -3.16 18.92
CA TRP A 397 10.04 -2.51 20.16
C TRP A 397 10.88 -1.28 19.84
N LEU A 398 11.71 -1.33 18.80
CA LEU A 398 12.45 -0.16 18.34
C LEU A 398 11.50 0.96 17.89
N LEU A 399 10.41 0.63 17.19
CA LEU A 399 9.40 1.61 16.81
C LEU A 399 8.69 2.23 18.02
N ASP A 400 8.28 1.41 19.00
CA ASP A 400 7.69 1.91 20.24
C ASP A 400 8.68 2.77 21.04
N ASN A 401 9.94 2.36 21.12
CA ASN A 401 11.01 3.10 21.79
C ASN A 401 11.28 4.43 21.08
N TYR A 402 11.29 4.48 19.76
CA TYR A 402 11.43 5.73 19.01
C TYR A 402 10.28 6.69 19.35
N ALA A 403 9.03 6.20 19.36
CA ALA A 403 7.88 7.01 19.76
C ALA A 403 8.00 7.47 21.22
N GLN A 404 8.41 6.59 22.13
CA GLN A 404 8.63 6.91 23.53
C GLN A 404 9.66 8.03 23.70
N THR A 405 10.83 7.90 23.08
CA THR A 405 11.92 8.90 23.14
C THR A 405 11.48 10.26 22.62
N LYS A 406 10.56 10.31 21.64
CA LYS A 406 10.08 11.58 21.07
C LYS A 406 9.15 12.37 21.98
N VAL A 407 8.34 11.72 22.83
CA VAL A 407 7.24 12.41 23.55
C VAL A 407 7.15 12.11 25.03
N CYS A 408 7.67 10.98 25.51
CA CYS A 408 7.54 10.59 26.91
C CYS A 408 8.52 11.34 27.78
N ARG A 409 8.03 11.71 28.97
CA ARG A 409 8.80 12.38 30.01
C ARG A 409 9.24 11.37 31.06
N PHE A 410 10.51 11.40 31.43
CA PHE A 410 11.05 10.50 32.46
C PHE A 410 10.56 10.83 33.87
N ASP A 411 10.14 12.09 34.11
CA ASP A 411 9.60 12.55 35.40
C ASP A 411 8.09 12.30 35.56
N LYS A 412 7.46 11.57 34.62
CA LYS A 412 6.02 11.27 34.61
C LYS A 412 5.77 9.78 34.61
N ASP A 413 4.54 9.41 34.99
CA ASP A 413 4.12 8.03 35.07
C ASP A 413 3.91 7.40 33.68
N MET A 414 3.79 6.07 33.66
CA MET A 414 3.56 5.32 32.43
C MET A 414 2.25 5.69 31.72
N LYS A 415 1.24 6.17 32.46
CA LYS A 415 -0.05 6.59 31.89
C LYS A 415 0.10 7.87 31.09
N ASP A 416 0.87 8.85 31.58
CA ASP A 416 1.17 10.06 30.81
C ASP A 416 1.95 9.71 29.53
N CYS A 417 2.98 8.87 29.63
CA CYS A 417 3.73 8.41 28.45
C CYS A 417 2.82 7.73 27.43
N LYS A 418 1.93 6.83 27.87
CA LYS A 418 0.96 6.17 26.99
C LYS A 418 0.05 7.17 26.27
N ARG A 419 -0.55 8.11 27.00
CA ARG A 419 -1.40 9.17 26.43
C ARG A 419 -0.66 10.02 25.40
N ARG A 420 0.60 10.37 25.68
CA ARG A 420 1.44 11.14 24.76
C ARG A 420 1.78 10.35 23.51
N LYS A 421 2.13 9.07 23.64
CA LYS A 421 2.36 8.19 22.48
C LYS A 421 1.10 8.09 21.62
N GLU A 422 -0.08 7.89 22.21
CA GLU A 422 -1.37 7.84 21.49
C GLU A 422 -1.70 9.15 20.74
N SER A 423 -1.09 10.29 21.12
CA SER A 423 -1.28 11.56 20.40
C SER A 423 -0.55 11.60 19.04
N ILE A 424 0.57 10.88 18.93
CA ILE A 424 1.39 10.83 17.70
C ILE A 424 1.26 9.49 16.95
N TRP A 425 0.86 8.43 17.63
CA TRP A 425 0.60 7.10 17.09
C TRP A 425 -0.91 6.90 17.00
N ILE A 426 -1.50 7.29 15.87
CA ILE A 426 -2.96 7.33 15.75
C ILE A 426 -3.45 6.03 15.12
N THR A 427 -4.10 5.20 15.93
CA THR A 427 -4.68 3.93 15.48
C THR A 427 -6.06 4.10 14.84
N HIS A 428 -6.24 3.54 13.65
CA HIS A 428 -7.50 3.41 12.97
C HIS A 428 -8.30 2.23 13.55
N LYS A 429 -9.59 2.44 13.83
CA LYS A 429 -10.51 1.39 14.28
C LYS A 429 -11.74 1.38 13.37
N PRO A 430 -12.16 0.22 12.83
CA PRO A 430 -11.57 -1.12 12.98
C PRO A 430 -10.25 -1.29 12.22
N SER A 431 -9.46 -2.32 12.56
CA SER A 431 -8.21 -2.65 11.85
C SER A 431 -8.50 -3.01 10.39
N LEU A 432 -7.62 -2.58 9.48
CA LEU A 432 -7.79 -2.81 8.04
C LEU A 432 -7.01 -4.03 7.54
N PHE A 433 -6.05 -4.51 8.33
CA PHE A 433 -5.23 -5.67 8.02
C PHE A 433 -5.27 -6.70 9.14
N GLN A 434 -5.09 -7.97 8.78
CA GLN A 434 -5.05 -9.10 9.69
C GLN A 434 -3.98 -10.09 9.25
N HIS A 435 -3.13 -10.48 10.19
CA HIS A 435 -2.17 -11.58 9.99
C HIS A 435 -2.90 -12.92 9.90
N ILE A 436 -2.57 -13.74 8.92
CA ILE A 436 -3.12 -15.08 8.70
C ILE A 436 -2.06 -16.18 8.76
N GLY A 437 -0.77 -15.84 8.71
CA GLY A 437 0.31 -16.80 8.80
C GLY A 437 0.24 -17.64 10.07
N THR A 438 0.20 -18.97 9.94
CA THR A 438 0.23 -19.89 11.09
C THR A 438 1.67 -20.28 11.42
N HIS A 439 2.52 -20.39 10.41
CA HIS A 439 3.93 -20.72 10.54
C HIS A 439 4.81 -19.46 10.39
N SER A 440 5.48 -19.12 11.48
CA SER A 440 6.42 -18.00 11.49
C SER A 440 7.67 -18.33 10.66
N SER A 441 8.32 -17.29 10.14
CA SER A 441 9.67 -17.40 9.58
C SER A 441 10.73 -17.80 10.62
N LEU A 442 10.47 -17.58 11.91
CA LEU A 442 11.28 -18.15 12.99
C LEU A 442 10.97 -19.64 13.12
N LYS A 443 11.97 -20.50 12.84
CA LYS A 443 11.83 -21.96 12.84
C LYS A 443 11.16 -22.48 14.11
N GLY A 444 10.08 -23.25 13.95
CA GLY A 444 9.33 -23.87 15.04
C GLY A 444 8.32 -22.98 15.76
N LYS A 445 8.22 -21.68 15.42
CA LYS A 445 7.24 -20.78 16.04
C LYS A 445 5.91 -20.80 15.29
N ILE A 446 4.86 -21.21 15.97
CA ILE A 446 3.47 -21.14 15.48
C ILE A 446 2.86 -19.81 15.94
N GLN A 447 2.36 -19.01 14.98
CA GLN A 447 1.69 -17.74 15.24
C GLN A 447 0.18 -17.93 15.15
N ARG A 448 -0.52 -17.75 16.28
CA ARG A 448 -2.00 -17.83 16.35
C ARG A 448 -2.64 -16.48 16.68
N LEU A 449 -1.83 -15.44 16.87
CA LEU A 449 -2.34 -14.13 17.23
C LEU A 449 -3.14 -13.55 16.07
N ARG A 450 -4.34 -13.06 16.40
CA ARG A 450 -5.19 -12.31 15.49
C ARG A 450 -5.51 -10.94 16.07
N ASP A 451 -5.73 -9.95 15.20
CA ASP A 451 -6.05 -8.59 15.61
C ASP A 451 -7.54 -8.53 16.00
N LYS A 452 -7.80 -8.28 17.29
CA LYS A 452 -9.17 -8.23 17.82
C LYS A 452 -10.04 -7.14 17.16
N GLY A 453 -9.42 -6.09 16.63
CA GLY A 453 -10.06 -4.96 15.96
C GLY A 453 -10.40 -5.20 14.49
N PHE A 454 -9.96 -6.28 13.86
CA PHE A 454 -10.28 -6.58 12.45
C PHE A 454 -11.72 -7.13 12.27
N GLY A 455 -12.28 -7.75 13.30
CA GLY A 455 -13.58 -8.43 13.25
C GLY A 455 -13.52 -9.82 12.58
N LYS A 456 -14.68 -10.44 12.36
CA LYS A 456 -14.76 -11.77 11.74
C LYS A 456 -14.31 -11.70 10.27
N VAL A 457 -13.47 -12.66 9.88
CA VAL A 457 -13.08 -12.84 8.49
C VAL A 457 -14.17 -13.65 7.79
N LYS A 458 -14.65 -13.18 6.63
CA LYS A 458 -15.63 -13.90 5.83
C LYS A 458 -14.90 -15.05 5.11
N LEU A 459 -15.26 -16.29 5.45
CA LEU A 459 -14.63 -17.50 4.91
C LEU A 459 -15.35 -18.06 3.67
N PHE A 460 -16.59 -17.62 3.44
CA PHE A 460 -17.46 -18.13 2.38
C PHE A 460 -18.49 -17.06 1.98
N GLU A 461 -19.00 -17.17 0.75
CA GLU A 461 -20.04 -16.30 0.20
C GLU A 461 -21.39 -17.06 0.21
N PRO A 462 -22.37 -16.64 1.03
CA PRO A 462 -23.65 -17.33 1.14
C PRO A 462 -24.59 -16.96 -0.02
N HIS A 463 -25.22 -17.97 -0.61
CA HIS A 463 -26.29 -17.84 -1.60
C HIS A 463 -27.51 -18.63 -1.12
N LEU A 464 -28.61 -17.93 -0.81
CA LEU A 464 -29.85 -18.51 -0.27
C LEU A 464 -30.90 -18.79 -1.36
N ASP A 465 -30.61 -18.33 -2.57
CA ASP A 465 -31.42 -18.37 -3.78
C ASP A 465 -31.06 -19.54 -4.70
N ASN A 466 -30.13 -20.41 -4.29
CA ASN A 466 -29.77 -21.60 -5.06
C ASN A 466 -30.99 -22.53 -5.25
N PRO A 467 -31.16 -23.16 -6.43
CA PRO A 467 -32.28 -24.05 -6.71
C PRO A 467 -32.35 -25.23 -5.73
N PRO A 468 -33.55 -25.68 -5.32
CA PRO A 468 -33.69 -26.81 -4.42
C PRO A 468 -33.15 -28.09 -5.08
N VAL A 469 -32.41 -28.88 -4.31
CA VAL A 469 -31.84 -30.15 -4.75
C VAL A 469 -32.56 -31.31 -4.07
N SER A 470 -32.76 -32.40 -4.82
CA SER A 470 -33.36 -33.63 -4.29
C SER A 470 -32.33 -34.46 -3.53
N GLU A 471 -31.07 -34.47 -3.97
CA GLU A 471 -30.00 -35.23 -3.36
C GLU A 471 -28.64 -34.51 -3.53
N TYR A 472 -27.88 -34.44 -2.44
CA TYR A 472 -26.46 -34.10 -2.46
C TYR A 472 -25.64 -35.39 -2.44
N TYR A 473 -24.64 -35.50 -3.31
CA TYR A 473 -23.68 -36.60 -3.22
C TYR A 473 -22.26 -36.06 -3.27
N CYS A 474 -21.38 -36.71 -2.50
CA CYS A 474 -19.98 -36.32 -2.41
C CYS A 474 -19.18 -37.56 -1.99
N THR A 475 -18.19 -37.95 -2.79
CA THR A 475 -17.26 -39.04 -2.43
C THR A 475 -16.13 -38.53 -1.55
N ILE A 476 -15.86 -37.22 -1.59
CA ILE A 476 -14.82 -36.58 -0.78
C ILE A 476 -15.28 -36.49 0.67
N LYS A 477 -14.49 -37.03 1.59
CA LYS A 477 -14.83 -37.03 3.02
C LYS A 477 -14.83 -35.61 3.58
N PRO A 478 -15.95 -35.12 4.17
CA PRO A 478 -15.99 -33.80 4.79
C PRO A 478 -15.15 -33.77 6.07
N TYR A 479 -14.46 -32.66 6.29
CA TYR A 479 -13.78 -32.35 7.53
C TYR A 479 -14.77 -31.74 8.53
N GLN A 480 -14.92 -32.38 9.68
CA GLN A 480 -15.81 -31.93 10.76
C GLN A 480 -17.24 -31.63 10.25
N GLN A 481 -17.78 -30.45 10.56
CA GLN A 481 -19.12 -30.01 10.15
C GLN A 481 -19.21 -29.42 8.73
N TYR A 482 -18.11 -29.29 7.99
CA TYR A 482 -18.05 -28.58 6.71
C TYR A 482 -18.51 -29.46 5.54
N LYS A 483 -19.82 -29.69 5.44
CA LYS A 483 -20.47 -30.56 4.43
C LYS A 483 -20.86 -29.80 3.15
N LEU A 484 -20.99 -30.54 2.04
CA LEU A 484 -21.40 -29.98 0.74
C LEU A 484 -22.76 -29.28 0.80
N ALA A 485 -23.75 -29.90 1.46
CA ALA A 485 -25.08 -29.30 1.63
C ALA A 485 -25.02 -27.94 2.33
N SER A 486 -24.15 -27.79 3.34
CA SER A 486 -23.99 -26.53 4.06
C SER A 486 -23.37 -25.43 3.20
N ALA A 487 -22.52 -25.78 2.23
CA ALA A 487 -21.98 -24.85 1.25
C ALA A 487 -23.04 -24.39 0.25
N TYR A 488 -23.83 -25.33 -0.26
CA TYR A 488 -24.89 -25.05 -1.23
C TYR A 488 -26.04 -24.21 -0.64
N GLU A 489 -26.41 -24.46 0.61
CA GLU A 489 -27.48 -23.74 1.32
C GLU A 489 -27.02 -22.38 1.90
N GLY A 490 -25.77 -21.97 1.65
CA GLY A 490 -25.22 -20.72 2.17
C GLY A 490 -25.09 -20.68 3.70
N LYS A 491 -25.03 -21.82 4.38
CA LYS A 491 -24.87 -21.92 5.84
C LYS A 491 -23.40 -21.81 6.25
N THR A 492 -22.53 -22.51 5.53
CA THR A 492 -21.06 -22.54 5.75
C THR A 492 -20.34 -22.78 4.41
N PHE A 493 -19.13 -23.32 4.43
CA PHE A 493 -18.40 -23.85 3.27
C PHE A 493 -18.23 -25.37 3.37
N PHE A 494 -17.86 -25.99 2.26
CA PHE A 494 -17.45 -27.39 2.22
C PHE A 494 -15.93 -27.48 2.41
N TRP A 495 -15.45 -28.40 3.24
CA TRP A 495 -14.03 -28.67 3.39
C TRP A 495 -13.79 -30.18 3.27
N GLY A 496 -13.22 -30.61 2.16
CA GLY A 496 -12.97 -32.00 1.82
C GLY A 496 -11.53 -32.41 2.07
N VAL A 497 -11.34 -33.57 2.69
CA VAL A 497 -10.01 -34.11 3.03
C VAL A 497 -9.45 -34.91 1.85
N SER A 498 -8.25 -34.52 1.41
CA SER A 498 -7.42 -35.25 0.42
C SER A 498 -8.18 -35.79 -0.80
N PRO A 499 -8.70 -34.91 -1.68
CA PRO A 499 -9.38 -35.33 -2.92
C PRO A 499 -8.47 -36.17 -3.81
N LYS A 500 -9.00 -37.28 -4.33
CA LYS A 500 -8.32 -38.19 -5.24
C LYS A 500 -8.89 -38.11 -6.63
N LYS A 501 -8.11 -38.54 -7.62
CA LYS A 501 -8.56 -38.70 -8.99
C LYS A 501 -9.82 -39.58 -9.04
N GLY A 502 -10.85 -39.07 -9.71
CA GLY A 502 -12.15 -39.73 -9.83
C GLY A 502 -13.15 -39.40 -8.73
N ASP A 503 -12.73 -38.69 -7.67
CA ASP A 503 -13.68 -38.17 -6.69
C ASP A 503 -14.67 -37.19 -7.34
N VAL A 504 -15.90 -37.18 -6.83
CA VAL A 504 -16.98 -36.33 -7.34
C VAL A 504 -17.78 -35.73 -6.20
N PHE A 505 -18.30 -34.53 -6.46
CA PHE A 505 -19.38 -33.97 -5.68
C PHE A 505 -20.40 -33.31 -6.61
N GLY A 506 -21.68 -33.40 -6.27
CA GLY A 506 -22.72 -32.92 -7.15
C GLY A 506 -24.10 -32.84 -6.52
N PHE A 507 -25.02 -32.38 -7.36
CA PHE A 507 -26.36 -31.96 -7.04
C PHE A 507 -27.32 -32.62 -8.02
N LYS A 508 -28.29 -33.38 -7.51
CA LYS A 508 -29.39 -33.92 -8.30
C LYS A 508 -30.63 -33.06 -8.13
N TYR A 509 -31.37 -32.92 -9.22
CA TYR A 509 -32.58 -32.12 -9.29
C TYR A 509 -33.78 -33.00 -9.68
N GLN A 510 -34.84 -32.90 -8.88
CA GLN A 510 -36.11 -33.56 -9.17
C GLN A 510 -37.26 -32.63 -8.75
N PRO A 511 -38.03 -32.07 -9.70
CA PRO A 511 -37.93 -32.23 -11.16
C PRO A 511 -36.65 -31.60 -11.77
N PRO A 512 -36.30 -31.92 -13.04
CA PRO A 512 -35.20 -31.25 -13.74
C PRO A 512 -35.41 -29.73 -13.81
N ILE A 513 -34.33 -28.95 -13.72
CA ILE A 513 -34.39 -27.48 -13.63
C ILE A 513 -33.73 -26.80 -14.83
N GLU A 514 -34.08 -25.54 -15.08
CA GLU A 514 -33.31 -24.70 -15.99
C GLU A 514 -32.23 -23.95 -15.18
N LEU A 515 -30.99 -23.99 -15.66
CA LEU A 515 -29.89 -23.17 -15.13
C LEU A 515 -29.39 -22.22 -16.22
N GLU A 516 -29.19 -20.97 -15.86
CA GLU A 516 -28.59 -19.93 -16.69
C GLU A 516 -27.08 -19.86 -16.47
N SER A 517 -26.62 -19.99 -15.22
CA SER A 517 -25.19 -19.85 -14.90
C SER A 517 -24.74 -20.66 -13.70
N CYS A 518 -23.44 -20.95 -13.67
CA CYS A 518 -22.80 -21.67 -12.58
C CYS A 518 -21.49 -20.98 -12.19
N LEU A 519 -21.43 -20.55 -10.94
CA LEU A 519 -20.24 -20.04 -10.27
C LEU A 519 -19.89 -20.97 -9.12
N ILE A 520 -18.67 -21.51 -9.13
CA ILE A 520 -18.10 -22.25 -8.00
C ILE A 520 -16.71 -21.68 -7.72
N ASN A 521 -16.51 -21.16 -6.52
CA ASN A 521 -15.20 -20.75 -6.03
C ASN A 521 -14.69 -21.73 -4.96
N SER A 522 -13.38 -21.97 -4.99
CA SER A 522 -12.69 -22.79 -4.02
C SER A 522 -11.59 -22.04 -3.29
N GLY A 523 -11.09 -22.64 -2.22
CA GLY A 523 -10.17 -22.04 -1.27
C GLY A 523 -10.88 -21.07 -0.34
N ASN A 524 -10.22 -20.73 0.75
CA ASN A 524 -10.62 -19.57 1.54
C ASN A 524 -9.39 -18.82 2.02
N ILE A 525 -9.63 -17.79 2.79
CA ILE A 525 -8.57 -16.87 3.18
C ILE A 525 -7.66 -17.42 4.29
N GLU A 526 -8.10 -18.45 5.01
CA GLU A 526 -7.29 -19.16 6.01
C GLU A 526 -6.49 -20.30 5.36
N HIS A 527 -7.02 -20.88 4.29
CA HIS A 527 -6.43 -21.97 3.53
C HIS A 527 -6.46 -21.63 2.03
N PRO A 528 -5.58 -20.72 1.57
CA PRO A 528 -5.60 -20.22 0.19
C PRO A 528 -5.16 -21.25 -0.85
N LEU A 529 -4.49 -22.32 -0.40
CA LEU A 529 -4.02 -23.42 -1.25
C LEU A 529 -5.01 -24.59 -1.32
N ASP A 530 -6.06 -24.58 -0.52
CA ASP A 530 -7.12 -25.60 -0.51
C ASP A 530 -8.13 -25.33 -1.64
N ILE A 531 -7.62 -25.23 -2.87
CA ILE A 531 -8.38 -24.91 -4.09
C ILE A 531 -8.52 -26.15 -4.99
N LEU A 532 -9.47 -26.08 -5.93
CA LEU A 532 -9.66 -27.06 -7.00
C LEU A 532 -8.68 -26.79 -8.15
N TYR A 533 -7.53 -27.47 -8.16
CA TYR A 533 -6.51 -27.31 -9.20
C TYR A 533 -6.91 -27.95 -10.55
N ASN A 534 -7.22 -29.25 -10.52
CA ASN A 534 -7.51 -30.07 -11.71
C ASN A 534 -8.87 -30.73 -11.53
N ALA A 535 -9.92 -29.95 -11.75
CA ALA A 535 -11.29 -30.42 -11.68
C ALA A 535 -12.08 -29.95 -12.90
N THR A 536 -13.09 -30.72 -13.27
CA THR A 536 -13.98 -30.45 -14.40
C THR A 536 -15.42 -30.40 -13.95
N LEU A 537 -16.13 -29.35 -14.36
CA LEU A 537 -17.57 -29.22 -14.19
C LEU A 537 -18.28 -30.01 -15.29
N GLN A 538 -19.19 -30.88 -14.87
CA GLN A 538 -19.97 -31.75 -15.72
C GLN A 538 -21.47 -31.58 -15.43
N ILE A 539 -22.30 -31.72 -16.46
CA ILE A 539 -23.76 -31.71 -16.31
C ILE A 539 -24.42 -32.88 -17.03
N LYS A 540 -25.60 -33.26 -16.57
CA LYS A 540 -26.45 -34.26 -17.19
C LYS A 540 -27.78 -33.62 -17.59
N PRO A 541 -28.03 -33.42 -18.90
CA PRO A 541 -29.30 -32.89 -19.38
C PRO A 541 -30.42 -33.94 -19.26
N HIS A 542 -31.67 -33.49 -19.14
CA HIS A 542 -32.84 -34.37 -19.11
C HIS A 542 -33.09 -35.02 -20.47
N VAL A 543 -32.85 -34.28 -21.55
CA VAL A 543 -33.01 -34.75 -22.93
C VAL A 543 -31.63 -34.96 -23.55
N HIS A 544 -31.31 -36.22 -23.84
CA HIS A 544 -30.09 -36.57 -24.57
C HIS A 544 -30.29 -36.30 -26.07
N ASN A 545 -29.65 -35.25 -26.57
CA ASN A 545 -29.55 -35.00 -28.01
C ASN A 545 -28.27 -35.65 -28.56
N ASN A 546 -28.39 -36.47 -29.61
CA ASN A 546 -27.27 -37.16 -30.28
C ASN A 546 -26.23 -36.21 -30.91
N THR A 547 -26.42 -34.90 -30.82
CA THR A 547 -25.51 -33.87 -31.34
C THR A 547 -24.46 -33.40 -30.33
N PHE A 548 -24.57 -33.79 -29.05
CA PHE A 548 -23.56 -33.44 -28.05
C PHE A 548 -22.34 -34.36 -28.17
N LYS A 549 -21.21 -33.79 -28.65
CA LYS A 549 -19.89 -34.45 -28.59
C LYS A 549 -19.40 -34.43 -27.13
N ASN A 550 -18.69 -35.48 -26.70
CA ASN A 550 -18.11 -35.64 -25.35
C ASN A 550 -19.11 -36.00 -24.22
N ILE A 551 -20.00 -36.95 -24.45
CA ILE A 551 -20.80 -37.58 -23.40
C ILE A 551 -20.00 -38.74 -22.78
N ASP A 552 -19.84 -38.73 -21.45
CA ASP A 552 -19.25 -39.83 -20.68
C ASP A 552 -20.23 -41.00 -20.56
N LYS A 553 -19.75 -42.20 -20.18
CA LYS A 553 -20.55 -43.43 -20.05
C LYS A 553 -21.78 -43.28 -19.15
N ASP A 554 -21.71 -42.36 -18.19
CA ASP A 554 -22.77 -42.07 -17.23
C ASP A 554 -23.80 -41.01 -17.71
N GLY A 555 -23.65 -40.53 -18.95
CA GLY A 555 -24.52 -39.51 -19.56
C GLY A 555 -24.15 -38.06 -19.25
N PHE A 556 -22.95 -37.81 -18.70
CA PHE A 556 -22.47 -36.47 -18.36
C PHE A 556 -21.71 -35.81 -19.51
N ILE A 557 -21.86 -34.49 -19.63
CA ILE A 557 -21.15 -33.65 -20.60
C ILE A 557 -20.16 -32.76 -19.85
N ASN A 558 -18.90 -32.73 -20.29
CA ASN A 558 -17.89 -31.81 -19.77
C ASN A 558 -18.17 -30.38 -20.26
N LEU A 559 -18.36 -29.45 -19.33
CA LEU A 559 -18.59 -28.04 -19.67
C LEU A 559 -17.29 -27.24 -19.71
N ALA A 560 -16.55 -27.26 -18.60
CA ALA A 560 -15.33 -26.48 -18.44
C ALA A 560 -14.48 -27.03 -17.29
N SER A 561 -13.18 -26.81 -17.38
CA SER A 561 -12.23 -27.08 -16.30
C SER A 561 -12.05 -25.84 -15.43
N PHE A 562 -11.75 -26.05 -14.16
CA PHE A 562 -11.47 -24.97 -13.20
C PHE A 562 -10.18 -24.24 -13.58
N ASP A 563 -10.11 -22.93 -13.30
CA ASP A 563 -8.87 -22.14 -13.45
C ASP A 563 -7.80 -22.71 -12.51
N PRO A 564 -6.70 -23.30 -13.00
CA PRO A 564 -5.72 -23.97 -12.13
C PRO A 564 -5.03 -23.04 -11.13
N ALA A 565 -5.01 -21.73 -11.40
CA ALA A 565 -4.36 -20.73 -10.56
C ALA A 565 -5.32 -20.13 -9.50
N LYS A 566 -6.64 -20.20 -9.72
CA LYS A 566 -7.66 -19.62 -8.83
C LYS A 566 -8.57 -20.66 -8.17
N GLY A 567 -8.69 -21.85 -8.76
CA GLY A 567 -9.68 -22.85 -8.40
C GLY A 567 -11.11 -22.35 -8.49
N SER A 568 -11.41 -21.52 -9.50
CA SER A 568 -12.73 -20.96 -9.72
C SER A 568 -13.25 -21.33 -11.10
N ILE A 569 -14.57 -21.46 -11.22
CA ILE A 569 -15.28 -21.53 -12.49
C ILE A 569 -16.47 -20.57 -12.45
N ASP A 570 -16.66 -19.80 -13.52
CA ASP A 570 -17.77 -18.88 -13.69
C ASP A 570 -18.20 -18.97 -15.17
N ILE A 571 -19.30 -19.68 -15.43
CA ILE A 571 -19.75 -19.96 -16.79
C ILE A 571 -21.26 -19.76 -16.96
N GLN A 572 -21.63 -19.40 -18.18
CA GLN A 572 -23.02 -19.43 -18.63
C GLN A 572 -23.37 -20.83 -19.16
N ILE A 573 -24.50 -21.36 -18.74
CA ILE A 573 -24.98 -22.67 -19.15
C ILE A 573 -25.71 -22.54 -20.50
N PRO A 574 -25.28 -23.28 -21.54
CA PRO A 574 -25.95 -23.24 -22.83
C PRO A 574 -27.41 -23.69 -22.74
N LYS A 575 -28.35 -22.86 -23.21
CA LYS A 575 -29.80 -23.15 -23.20
C LYS A 575 -30.17 -24.52 -23.77
N LYS A 576 -29.42 -25.01 -24.76
CA LYS A 576 -29.61 -26.33 -25.39
C LYS A 576 -29.41 -27.52 -24.43
N LEU A 577 -28.76 -27.32 -23.29
CA LEU A 577 -28.49 -28.34 -22.28
C LEU A 577 -29.55 -28.36 -21.17
N ASN A 578 -30.46 -27.38 -21.16
CA ASN A 578 -31.58 -27.36 -20.24
C ASN A 578 -32.75 -28.22 -20.76
N PRO A 579 -33.57 -28.80 -19.86
CA PRO A 579 -33.42 -28.77 -18.41
C PRO A 579 -32.38 -29.79 -17.90
N ILE A 580 -31.73 -29.49 -16.77
CA ILE A 580 -30.64 -30.26 -16.16
C ILE A 580 -31.20 -31.16 -15.05
N VAL A 581 -30.77 -32.43 -15.07
CA VAL A 581 -31.08 -33.42 -14.03
C VAL A 581 -30.02 -33.43 -12.95
N GLU A 582 -28.76 -33.21 -13.33
CA GLU A 582 -27.63 -33.34 -12.41
C GLU A 582 -26.46 -32.44 -12.81
N LEU A 583 -25.85 -31.80 -11.81
CA LEU A 583 -24.62 -31.01 -11.96
C LEU A 583 -23.57 -31.58 -11.01
N ARG A 584 -22.36 -31.83 -11.51
CA ARG A 584 -21.27 -32.39 -10.70
C ARG A 584 -19.91 -31.82 -11.04
N VAL A 585 -19.03 -31.80 -10.06
CA VAL A 585 -17.61 -31.51 -10.23
C VAL A 585 -16.85 -32.82 -10.05
N ARG A 586 -15.99 -33.15 -11.01
CA ARG A 586 -15.12 -34.32 -10.97
C ARG A 586 -13.67 -33.89 -10.80
N ILE A 587 -12.96 -34.56 -9.91
CA ILE A 587 -11.52 -34.38 -9.69
C ILE A 587 -10.77 -35.21 -10.74
N ASP A 588 -9.97 -34.55 -11.56
CA ASP A 588 -9.28 -35.20 -12.69
C ASP A 588 -7.89 -35.74 -12.31
N GLU A 589 -7.29 -35.21 -11.24
CA GLU A 589 -5.97 -35.61 -10.71
C GLU A 589 -5.92 -35.60 -9.17
N ASP A 590 -5.02 -36.38 -8.58
CA ASP A 590 -4.82 -36.40 -7.14
C ASP A 590 -4.39 -35.02 -6.62
N SER A 591 -5.10 -34.52 -5.60
CA SER A 591 -4.76 -33.25 -4.97
C SER A 591 -3.81 -33.46 -3.80
N ILE A 592 -2.72 -32.71 -3.77
CA ILE A 592 -1.78 -32.67 -2.63
C ILE A 592 -2.45 -32.01 -1.41
N ASN A 593 -3.28 -30.99 -1.66
CA ASN A 593 -3.96 -30.22 -0.63
C ASN A 593 -5.40 -30.71 -0.41
N TRP A 594 -5.99 -30.32 0.70
CA TRP A 594 -7.43 -30.46 0.92
C TRP A 594 -8.18 -29.50 -0.01
N VAL A 595 -9.52 -29.59 -0.05
CA VAL A 595 -10.32 -28.70 -0.89
C VAL A 595 -11.36 -27.96 -0.08
N ILE A 596 -11.43 -26.65 -0.24
CA ILE A 596 -12.51 -25.84 0.28
C ILE A 596 -13.36 -25.37 -0.88
N VAL A 597 -14.68 -25.54 -0.81
CA VAL A 597 -15.62 -24.86 -1.72
C VAL A 597 -16.35 -23.80 -0.92
N ASN A 598 -16.00 -22.54 -1.17
CA ASN A 598 -16.42 -21.40 -0.36
C ASN A 598 -17.56 -20.58 -0.97
N GLU A 599 -17.92 -20.85 -2.22
CA GLU A 599 -19.03 -20.20 -2.90
C GLU A 599 -19.59 -21.15 -3.94
N ILE A 600 -20.89 -21.36 -3.90
CA ILE A 600 -21.64 -22.07 -4.93
C ILE A 600 -22.84 -21.20 -5.23
N ARG A 601 -22.92 -20.72 -6.47
CA ARG A 601 -24.04 -19.93 -6.95
C ARG A 601 -24.51 -20.51 -8.27
N LEU A 602 -25.72 -21.02 -8.27
CA LEU A 602 -26.42 -21.50 -9.44
C LEU A 602 -27.64 -20.60 -9.64
N ILE A 603 -27.77 -20.04 -10.84
CA ILE A 603 -28.88 -19.15 -11.21
C ILE A 603 -29.65 -19.82 -12.33
#